data_AF-A0A950IJB3-F1
#
_entry.id   AF-A0A950IJB3-F1
#
_cell.length_a   1.000
_cell.length_b   1.000
_cell.length_c   1.000
_cell.angle_alpha   90.00
_cell.angle_beta   90.00
_cell.angle_gamma   90.00
#
_symmetry.space_group_name_H-M   'P 1'
#
loop_
_entity.id
_entity.type
_entity.pdbx_description
1 polymer ?
#
loop_
_entity_poly.entity_id
_entity_poly.type
_entity_poly.pdbx_seq_one_letter_code
_entity_poly.pdbx_strand_id
1 'polypeptide(L)'
;MATPLVPSDLLQVVLVADPQISPDGSAVYYRRAWFDREADEIRGAIHRIDRDGAERAFTRGTNDRLPRVAPDGASLAFVADRDGKTSLYVLRLDGGEAHAVGEPYPKITALAWSPDSKQIAFVATAEHDAATAAIFHDEKTGARHIRMLPFKSDADGLLDGRRKHLFVADVAAGTVRRVTSGDFDAGPPTWSPDGKTLAFAARIGLPEDATALSDLWVLDLASGARTALTHGTGPVGSPVYSHDGREIAFIGHHHGDDAGGRFDSELLVIAAEGGPTRSLSAGLGRTVGDALAGDLRSGASASPAWSADDREIFVQVCDDGSTSVRAFARDGSGTRVVAGGERHVFGFALAGDGTLALAFSTPTVPNEIALIEPYGGERTLTDCNPWLAEKTVVTPKRYRPRADDGTVLDAWLVAPA
;
A
#
# COMPACT_ATOMS: atom_id res chain seq x y z
N MET A 1 37.39 9.87 -11.62
CA MET A 1 37.10 8.47 -11.98
C MET A 1 36.07 7.98 -10.99
N ALA A 2 35.01 7.30 -11.44
CA ALA A 2 34.01 6.73 -10.55
C ALA A 2 34.64 5.66 -9.65
N THR A 3 34.17 5.55 -8.40
CA THR A 3 34.68 4.58 -7.42
C THR A 3 33.74 3.39 -7.27
N PRO A 4 34.22 2.18 -6.94
CA PRO A 4 33.33 1.06 -6.64
C PRO A 4 32.40 1.36 -5.46
N LEU A 5 31.21 0.77 -5.47
CA LEU A 5 30.31 0.77 -4.31
C LEU A 5 30.96 0.00 -3.14
N VAL A 6 30.82 0.54 -1.94
CA VAL A 6 31.23 -0.11 -0.68
C VAL A 6 30.03 -0.19 0.27
N PRO A 7 30.00 -1.13 1.24
CA PRO A 7 28.83 -1.29 2.12
C PRO A 7 28.39 -0.02 2.84
N SER A 8 29.32 0.86 3.22
CA SER A 8 29.00 2.13 3.89
C SER A 8 28.23 3.12 3.00
N ASP A 9 28.26 2.94 1.67
CA ASP A 9 27.48 3.77 0.75
C ASP A 9 25.96 3.57 0.93
N LEU A 10 25.52 2.44 1.50
CA LEU A 10 24.11 2.20 1.83
C LEU A 10 23.54 3.32 2.72
N LEU A 11 24.35 3.87 3.63
CA LEU A 11 23.92 4.94 4.53
C LEU A 11 23.68 6.28 3.82
N GLN A 12 24.12 6.42 2.56
CA GLN A 12 23.87 7.60 1.73
C GLN A 12 22.58 7.47 0.92
N VAL A 13 21.98 6.27 0.87
CA VAL A 13 20.77 6.03 0.09
C VAL A 13 19.59 6.79 0.69
N VAL A 14 18.92 7.55 -0.17
CA VAL A 14 17.60 8.10 0.07
C VAL A 14 16.58 7.16 -0.57
N LEU A 15 15.51 6.88 0.16
CA LEU A 15 14.40 6.03 -0.27
C LEU A 15 13.15 6.88 -0.48
N VAL A 16 12.45 6.69 -1.59
CA VAL A 16 11.12 7.27 -1.84
C VAL A 16 10.04 6.20 -1.95
N ALA A 17 8.82 6.53 -1.50
CA ALA A 17 7.72 5.58 -1.38
C ALA A 17 6.35 6.26 -1.29
N ASP A 18 5.30 5.47 -1.52
CA ASP A 18 3.89 5.83 -1.31
C ASP A 18 3.52 7.20 -1.95
N PRO A 19 3.69 7.35 -3.28
CA PRO A 19 3.35 8.59 -3.96
C PRO A 19 1.83 8.81 -3.91
N GLN A 20 1.43 10.05 -3.69
CA GLN A 20 0.05 10.52 -3.68
C GLN A 20 -0.02 11.78 -4.52
N ILE A 21 -0.85 11.80 -5.54
CA ILE A 21 -1.02 12.98 -6.39
C ILE A 21 -2.22 13.80 -5.91
N SER A 22 -2.12 15.12 -5.95
CA SER A 22 -3.25 15.99 -5.65
C SER A 22 -4.40 15.75 -6.66
N PRO A 23 -5.67 15.94 -6.27
CA PRO A 23 -6.81 15.70 -7.17
C PRO A 23 -6.74 16.46 -8.51
N ASP A 24 -6.12 17.64 -8.49
CA ASP A 24 -5.89 18.52 -9.65
C ASP A 24 -4.62 18.19 -10.46
N GLY A 25 -3.84 17.17 -10.05
CA GLY A 25 -2.60 16.76 -10.73
C GLY A 25 -1.42 17.72 -10.54
N SER A 26 -1.53 18.76 -9.71
CA SER A 26 -0.52 19.83 -9.59
C SER A 26 0.71 19.48 -8.76
N ALA A 27 0.62 18.51 -7.85
CA ALA A 27 1.74 18.10 -7.01
C ALA A 27 1.67 16.64 -6.57
N VAL A 28 2.83 16.06 -6.27
CA VAL A 28 2.96 14.72 -5.68
C VAL A 28 3.49 14.85 -4.25
N TYR A 29 2.84 14.18 -3.32
CA TYR A 29 3.25 14.00 -1.94
C TYR A 29 3.73 12.56 -1.75
N TYR A 30 4.92 12.37 -1.18
CA TYR A 30 5.49 11.04 -1.03
C TYR A 30 6.33 10.97 0.24
N ARG A 31 6.53 9.75 0.74
CA ARG A 31 7.46 9.52 1.85
C ARG A 31 8.88 9.54 1.30
N ARG A 32 9.73 10.37 1.88
CA ARG A 32 11.18 10.38 1.66
C ARG A 32 11.86 9.95 2.96
N ALA A 33 12.70 8.92 2.89
CA ALA A 33 13.38 8.32 4.02
C ALA A 33 14.90 8.26 3.83
N TRP A 34 15.65 8.27 4.94
CA TRP A 34 17.10 8.26 4.97
C TRP A 34 17.60 7.49 6.20
N PHE A 35 18.83 6.99 6.13
CA PHE A 35 19.49 6.32 7.24
C PHE A 35 20.13 7.34 8.17
N ASP A 36 19.67 7.38 9.43
CA ASP A 36 20.29 8.19 10.48
C ASP A 36 21.31 7.35 11.23
N ARG A 37 22.60 7.61 10.97
CA ARG A 37 23.70 6.83 11.52
C ARG A 37 23.87 6.99 13.02
N GLU A 38 23.55 8.17 13.57
CA GLU A 38 23.74 8.43 14.99
C GLU A 38 22.64 7.77 15.82
N ALA A 39 21.40 7.79 15.29
CA ALA A 39 20.26 7.15 15.93
C ALA A 39 20.17 5.64 15.65
N ASP A 40 20.87 5.12 14.64
CA ASP A 40 20.73 3.75 14.12
C ASP A 40 19.28 3.44 13.68
N GLU A 41 18.67 4.40 12.98
CA GLU A 41 17.27 4.38 12.59
C GLU A 41 17.07 4.80 11.14
N ILE A 42 16.03 4.28 10.49
CA ILE A 42 15.52 4.87 9.24
C ILE A 42 14.54 5.97 9.61
N ARG A 43 14.92 7.21 9.32
CA ARG A 43 14.04 8.37 9.47
C ARG A 43 13.30 8.66 8.18
N GLY A 44 12.15 9.30 8.28
CA GLY A 44 11.37 9.69 7.10
C GLY A 44 10.40 10.82 7.37
N ALA A 45 10.21 11.64 6.34
CA ALA A 45 9.28 12.76 6.30
C ALA A 45 8.46 12.70 5.01
N ILE A 46 7.37 13.46 4.97
CA ILE A 46 6.61 13.63 3.73
C ILE A 46 7.19 14.81 2.98
N HIS A 47 7.48 14.59 1.70
CA HIS A 47 7.94 15.60 0.76
C HIS A 47 6.84 15.91 -0.25
N ARG A 48 6.84 17.14 -0.75
CA ARG A 48 6.02 17.59 -1.88
C ARG A 48 6.95 17.92 -3.03
N ILE A 49 6.60 17.45 -4.23
CA ILE A 49 7.23 17.87 -5.48
C ILE A 49 6.16 18.38 -6.45
N ASP A 50 6.40 19.56 -7.00
CA ASP A 50 5.51 20.19 -7.97
C ASP A 50 5.81 19.67 -9.39
N ARG A 51 4.91 19.94 -10.33
CA ARG A 51 5.13 19.56 -11.74
C ARG A 51 6.39 20.19 -12.33
N ASP A 52 6.86 21.34 -11.86
CA ASP A 52 8.10 21.93 -12.37
C ASP A 52 9.37 21.27 -11.79
N GLY A 53 9.23 20.31 -10.87
CA GLY A 53 10.34 19.66 -10.16
C GLY A 53 10.76 20.37 -8.87
N ALA A 54 10.06 21.43 -8.45
CA ALA A 54 10.32 22.09 -7.18
C ALA A 54 9.95 21.17 -6.00
N GLU A 55 10.97 20.56 -5.40
CA GLU A 55 10.83 19.68 -4.23
C GLU A 55 11.05 20.45 -2.92
N ARG A 56 10.28 20.10 -1.89
CA ARG A 56 10.49 20.56 -0.50
C ARG A 56 9.91 19.57 0.51
N ALA A 57 10.52 19.56 1.70
CA ALA A 57 9.92 18.90 2.85
C ALA A 57 8.55 19.53 3.16
N PHE A 58 7.53 18.69 3.27
CA PHE A 58 6.16 19.10 3.58
C PHE A 58 5.85 18.91 5.06
N THR A 59 6.41 17.86 5.69
CA THR A 59 6.45 17.69 7.13
C THR A 59 7.88 17.81 7.67
N ARG A 60 8.00 18.03 9.00
CA ARG A 60 9.30 18.16 9.69
C ARG A 60 9.62 16.99 10.63
N GLY A 61 8.73 16.00 10.71
CA GLY A 61 8.94 14.83 11.54
C GLY A 61 10.00 13.88 11.01
N THR A 62 10.45 12.98 11.88
CA THR A 62 11.47 11.98 11.57
C THR A 62 10.90 10.57 11.36
N ASN A 63 9.59 10.37 11.51
CA ASN A 63 8.93 9.09 11.23
C ASN A 63 7.48 9.34 10.77
N ASP A 64 7.35 10.15 9.74
CA ASP A 64 6.08 10.49 9.11
C ASP A 64 5.87 9.59 7.88
N ARG A 65 4.68 9.02 7.74
CA ARG A 65 4.36 8.00 6.71
C ARG A 65 2.88 7.98 6.37
N LEU A 66 2.51 7.19 5.36
CA LEU A 66 1.14 7.01 4.89
C LEU A 66 0.46 8.35 4.53
N PRO A 67 1.08 9.22 3.69
CA PRO A 67 0.41 10.43 3.22
C PRO A 67 -0.89 10.05 2.50
N ARG A 68 -1.99 10.76 2.73
CA ARG A 68 -3.24 10.63 1.96
C ARG A 68 -3.81 12.01 1.72
N VAL A 69 -3.90 12.43 0.46
CA VAL A 69 -4.50 13.72 0.10
C VAL A 69 -6.02 13.59 0.19
N ALA A 70 -6.68 14.58 0.78
CA ALA A 70 -8.14 14.65 0.86
C ALA A 70 -8.74 14.82 -0.55
N PRO A 71 -9.93 14.26 -0.84
CA PRO A 71 -10.60 14.41 -2.15
C PRO A 71 -10.83 15.86 -2.57
N ASP A 72 -11.02 16.79 -1.64
CA ASP A 72 -11.15 18.22 -1.89
C ASP A 72 -9.81 18.92 -2.23
N GLY A 73 -8.69 18.22 -2.15
CA GLY A 73 -7.34 18.75 -2.39
C GLY A 73 -6.89 19.78 -1.34
N ALA A 74 -7.55 19.85 -0.19
CA ALA A 74 -7.34 20.91 0.77
C ALA A 74 -6.37 20.46 1.89
N SER A 75 -6.41 19.19 2.27
CA SER A 75 -5.62 18.66 3.40
C SER A 75 -4.86 17.38 3.04
N LEU A 76 -3.81 17.09 3.81
CA LEU A 76 -3.08 15.84 3.82
C LEU A 76 -3.24 15.18 5.20
N ALA A 77 -3.69 13.93 5.23
CA ALA A 77 -3.60 13.07 6.40
C ALA A 77 -2.31 12.27 6.36
N PHE A 78 -1.72 12.00 7.53
CA PHE A 78 -0.56 11.13 7.64
C PHE A 78 -0.46 10.51 9.04
N VAL A 79 0.41 9.52 9.18
CA VAL A 79 0.75 8.92 10.47
C VAL A 79 2.13 9.41 10.86
N ALA A 80 2.28 9.87 12.11
CA ALA A 80 3.57 10.13 12.72
C ALA A 80 3.77 9.24 13.95
N ASP A 81 4.96 8.69 14.08
CA ASP A 81 5.41 8.05 15.31
C ASP A 81 6.14 9.07 16.20
N ARG A 82 5.71 9.18 17.45
CA ARG A 82 6.37 9.93 18.51
C ARG A 82 6.40 9.02 19.74
N ASP A 83 7.60 8.77 20.27
CA ASP A 83 7.85 7.98 21.47
C ASP A 83 7.25 6.55 21.42
N GLY A 84 7.28 5.90 20.25
CA GLY A 84 6.82 4.53 20.06
C GLY A 84 5.30 4.37 19.97
N LYS A 85 4.56 5.49 19.88
CA LYS A 85 3.13 5.48 19.57
C LYS A 85 2.87 6.26 18.29
N THR A 86 1.91 5.77 17.53
CA THR A 86 1.52 6.37 16.25
C THR A 86 0.25 7.19 16.42
N SER A 87 0.24 8.42 15.92
CA SER A 87 -0.96 9.27 15.89
C SER A 87 -1.33 9.63 14.46
N LEU A 88 -2.63 9.82 14.24
CA LEU A 88 -3.16 10.41 13.01
C LEU A 88 -2.94 11.92 13.06
N TYR A 89 -2.34 12.48 12.03
CA TYR A 89 -2.15 13.92 11.85
C TYR A 89 -2.85 14.40 10.58
N VAL A 90 -3.31 15.64 10.61
CA VAL A 90 -3.83 16.36 9.44
C VAL A 90 -3.07 17.68 9.28
N LEU A 91 -2.69 17.98 8.04
CA LEU A 91 -1.99 19.20 7.65
C LEU A 91 -2.68 19.83 6.43
N ARG A 92 -2.83 21.15 6.47
CA ARG A 92 -3.35 21.98 5.38
C ARG A 92 -2.36 22.06 4.21
N LEU A 93 -2.82 21.88 2.97
CA LEU A 93 -1.95 21.95 1.79
C LEU A 93 -1.48 23.37 1.46
N ASP A 94 -2.26 24.38 1.83
CA ASP A 94 -1.96 25.81 1.72
C ASP A 94 -1.05 26.33 2.84
N GLY A 95 -0.64 25.46 3.77
CA GLY A 95 0.27 25.77 4.86
C GLY A 95 -0.41 25.84 6.23
N GLY A 96 0.41 25.78 7.28
CA GLY A 96 -0.03 25.69 8.67
C GLY A 96 0.77 24.63 9.43
N GLU A 97 0.44 24.43 10.71
CA GLU A 97 1.01 23.35 11.51
C GLU A 97 0.12 22.10 11.44
N ALA A 98 0.76 20.93 11.42
CA ALA A 98 0.03 19.67 11.51
C ALA A 98 -0.55 19.52 12.92
N HIS A 99 -1.78 19.05 13.03
CA HIS A 99 -2.41 18.75 14.31
C HIS A 99 -2.78 17.27 14.38
N ALA A 100 -2.65 16.70 15.57
CA ALA A 100 -3.10 15.34 15.83
C ALA A 100 -4.64 15.29 15.90
N VAL A 101 -5.22 14.20 15.41
CA VAL A 101 -6.66 13.94 15.46
C VAL A 101 -6.89 12.70 16.34
N GLY A 102 -7.48 12.91 17.51
CA GLY A 102 -7.68 11.85 18.51
C GLY A 102 -6.43 11.53 19.33
N GLU A 103 -6.48 10.38 19.99
CA GLU A 103 -5.40 9.87 20.86
C GLU A 103 -4.38 9.03 20.08
N PRO A 104 -3.15 8.87 20.58
CA PRO A 104 -2.16 7.97 19.99
C PRO A 104 -2.56 6.48 20.15
N TYR A 105 -2.27 5.69 19.12
CA TYR A 105 -2.47 4.24 19.09
C TYR A 105 -1.13 3.48 19.04
N PRO A 106 -1.08 2.22 19.51
CA PRO A 106 0.12 1.40 19.39
C PRO A 106 0.67 1.31 17.95
N LYS A 107 -0.22 1.18 16.96
CA LYS A 107 0.18 1.14 15.54
C LYS A 107 -1.01 1.49 14.65
N ILE A 108 -0.85 2.48 13.77
CA ILE A 108 -1.76 2.78 12.65
C ILE A 108 -1.15 2.25 11.35
N THR A 109 -1.93 1.49 10.58
CA THR A 109 -1.43 0.77 9.38
C THR A 109 -2.08 1.16 8.07
N ALA A 110 -3.22 1.84 8.08
CA ALA A 110 -3.91 2.30 6.86
C ALA A 110 -4.78 3.51 7.16
N LEU A 111 -4.93 4.41 6.18
CA LEU A 111 -5.77 5.62 6.22
C LEU A 111 -6.59 5.73 4.92
N ALA A 112 -7.84 6.19 5.01
CA ALA A 112 -8.70 6.52 3.88
C ALA A 112 -9.63 7.70 4.22
N TRP A 113 -9.56 8.77 3.42
CA TRP A 113 -10.48 9.90 3.52
C TRP A 113 -11.89 9.53 3.09
N SER A 114 -12.91 10.08 3.77
CA SER A 114 -14.28 10.05 3.29
C SER A 114 -14.41 10.89 2.00
N PRO A 115 -15.37 10.57 1.12
CA PRO A 115 -15.56 11.30 -0.14
C PRO A 115 -15.81 12.81 0.05
N ASP A 116 -16.40 13.20 1.17
CA ASP A 116 -16.68 14.59 1.53
C ASP A 116 -15.52 15.31 2.25
N SER A 117 -14.37 14.65 2.41
CA SER A 117 -13.16 15.18 3.05
C SER A 117 -13.31 15.58 4.53
N LYS A 118 -14.36 15.13 5.23
CA LYS A 118 -14.59 15.47 6.65
C LYS A 118 -14.11 14.41 7.62
N GLN A 119 -14.04 13.17 7.19
CA GLN A 119 -13.70 12.03 8.04
C GLN A 119 -12.54 11.23 7.47
N ILE A 120 -11.85 10.53 8.35
CA ILE A 120 -10.77 9.61 7.98
C ILE A 120 -11.08 8.27 8.64
N ALA A 121 -11.28 7.24 7.81
CA ALA A 121 -11.27 5.86 8.28
C ALA A 121 -9.83 5.37 8.38
N PHE A 122 -9.49 4.65 9.44
CA PHE A 122 -8.15 4.11 9.61
C PHE A 122 -8.14 2.78 10.35
N VAL A 123 -7.07 2.02 10.13
CA VAL A 123 -6.79 0.79 10.84
C VAL A 123 -5.79 1.07 11.94
N ALA A 124 -6.15 0.76 13.19
CA ALA A 124 -5.24 0.80 14.31
C ALA A 124 -5.29 -0.48 15.13
N THR A 125 -4.15 -0.87 15.70
CA THR A 125 -4.08 -1.89 16.75
C THR A 125 -4.84 -1.38 17.97
N ALA A 126 -5.93 -2.04 18.32
CA ALA A 126 -6.71 -1.70 19.50
C ALA A 126 -5.98 -2.16 20.78
N GLU A 127 -6.15 -1.40 21.85
CA GLU A 127 -5.74 -1.81 23.19
C GLU A 127 -6.45 -3.13 23.57
N HIS A 128 -5.72 -3.99 24.29
CA HIS A 128 -6.19 -5.29 24.75
C HIS A 128 -5.77 -5.50 26.21
N ASP A 129 -6.63 -6.17 26.99
CA ASP A 129 -6.30 -6.53 28.35
C ASP A 129 -5.29 -7.69 28.36
N ALA A 130 -4.06 -7.41 28.78
CA ALA A 130 -3.00 -8.39 28.90
C ALA A 130 -3.38 -9.59 29.80
N ALA A 131 -4.30 -9.43 30.75
CA ALA A 131 -4.81 -10.53 31.57
C ALA A 131 -5.62 -11.56 30.77
N THR A 132 -6.15 -11.15 29.61
CA THR A 132 -6.89 -12.00 28.67
C THR A 132 -6.06 -12.47 27.48
N ALA A 133 -4.77 -12.12 27.44
CA ALA A 133 -3.88 -12.47 26.33
C ALA A 133 -3.80 -13.99 26.16
N ALA A 134 -4.03 -14.44 24.92
CA ALA A 134 -3.88 -15.86 24.56
C ALA A 134 -2.42 -16.32 24.60
N ILE A 135 -1.47 -15.38 24.58
CA ILE A 135 -0.03 -15.64 24.67
C ILE A 135 0.54 -14.74 25.76
N PHE A 136 1.18 -15.36 26.75
CA PHE A 136 1.83 -14.63 27.85
C PHE A 136 3.04 -15.38 28.39
N HIS A 137 3.94 -14.64 29.02
CA HIS A 137 5.11 -15.16 29.71
C HIS A 137 4.80 -15.30 31.21
N ASP A 138 4.93 -16.51 31.75
CA ASP A 138 4.85 -16.74 33.19
C ASP A 138 6.21 -16.44 33.83
N GLU A 139 6.29 -15.32 34.53
CA GLU A 139 7.52 -14.87 35.20
C GLU A 139 8.01 -15.86 36.28
N LYS A 140 7.12 -16.66 36.88
CA LYS A 140 7.50 -17.59 37.96
C LYS A 140 8.16 -18.85 37.43
N THR A 141 7.63 -19.39 36.34
CA THR A 141 8.15 -20.62 35.73
C THR A 141 9.12 -20.36 34.59
N GLY A 142 9.13 -19.15 34.05
CA GLY A 142 9.82 -18.78 32.82
C GLY A 142 9.15 -19.32 31.55
N ALA A 143 8.04 -20.05 31.66
CA ALA A 143 7.37 -20.68 30.53
C ALA A 143 6.53 -19.67 29.74
N ARG A 144 6.42 -19.88 28.42
CA ARG A 144 5.48 -19.15 27.57
C ARG A 144 4.25 -20.02 27.34
N HIS A 145 3.08 -19.47 27.66
CA HIS A 145 1.80 -20.11 27.37
C HIS A 145 1.31 -19.60 26.02
N ILE A 146 0.96 -20.51 25.10
CA ILE A 146 0.46 -20.20 23.76
C ILE A 146 -0.90 -20.88 23.60
N ARG A 147 -1.95 -20.10 23.36
CA ARG A 147 -3.35 -20.58 23.28
C ARG A 147 -4.08 -20.13 22.02
N MET A 148 -3.35 -19.61 21.02
CA MET A 148 -3.90 -19.20 19.73
C MET A 148 -2.91 -19.50 18.61
N LEU A 149 -3.44 -19.64 17.39
CA LEU A 149 -2.72 -19.66 16.14
C LEU A 149 -3.23 -18.54 15.21
N PRO A 150 -2.35 -17.92 14.39
CA PRO A 150 -0.89 -17.97 14.55
C PRO A 150 -0.47 -17.30 15.87
N PHE A 151 0.64 -17.76 16.47
CA PHE A 151 1.18 -17.18 17.72
C PHE A 151 2.37 -16.25 17.51
N LYS A 152 2.88 -16.20 16.28
CA LYS A 152 4.02 -15.40 15.88
C LYS A 152 3.77 -14.87 14.49
N SER A 153 4.17 -13.62 14.24
CA SER A 153 4.25 -13.05 12.91
C SER A 153 5.67 -12.60 12.63
N ASP A 154 6.04 -12.56 11.36
CA ASP A 154 7.27 -11.91 10.95
C ASP A 154 7.18 -10.39 11.25
N ALA A 155 8.32 -9.79 11.60
CA ALA A 155 8.45 -8.41 12.13
C ALA A 155 7.73 -8.09 13.46
N ASP A 156 6.48 -8.53 13.67
CA ASP A 156 5.72 -8.24 14.90
C ASP A 156 6.08 -9.20 16.06
N GLY A 157 6.81 -10.30 15.78
CA GLY A 157 7.29 -11.21 16.80
C GLY A 157 6.18 -12.07 17.40
N LEU A 158 6.23 -12.33 18.71
CA LEU A 158 5.15 -13.05 19.40
C LEU A 158 3.91 -12.17 19.45
N LEU A 159 2.79 -12.72 19.00
CA LEU A 159 1.51 -12.04 19.07
C LEU A 159 1.01 -12.06 20.51
N ASP A 160 0.40 -10.97 20.96
CA ASP A 160 -0.10 -10.81 22.35
C ASP A 160 -1.64 -10.79 22.41
N GLY A 161 -2.30 -11.11 21.30
CA GLY A 161 -3.76 -11.11 21.16
C GLY A 161 -4.37 -9.77 20.78
N ARG A 162 -3.57 -8.68 20.66
CA ARG A 162 -4.09 -7.42 20.12
C ARG A 162 -4.57 -7.59 18.68
N ARG A 163 -5.66 -6.89 18.36
CA ARG A 163 -6.32 -6.92 17.04
C ARG A 163 -6.33 -5.55 16.39
N LYS A 164 -6.17 -5.54 15.08
CA LYS A 164 -6.32 -4.35 14.23
C LYS A 164 -7.80 -4.13 13.93
N HIS A 165 -8.29 -2.93 14.21
CA HIS A 165 -9.69 -2.56 13.99
C HIS A 165 -9.82 -1.26 13.20
N LEU A 166 -11.00 -1.08 12.61
CA LEU A 166 -11.40 0.16 11.96
C LEU A 166 -11.86 1.19 12.99
N PHE A 167 -11.38 2.41 12.79
CA PHE A 167 -11.77 3.62 13.49
C PHE A 167 -12.15 4.68 12.46
N VAL A 168 -13.00 5.63 12.87
CA VAL A 168 -13.39 6.79 12.06
C VAL A 168 -13.11 8.03 12.89
N ALA A 169 -12.28 8.91 12.35
CA ALA A 169 -11.97 10.23 12.89
C ALA A 169 -12.81 11.30 12.22
N ASP A 170 -13.42 12.19 13.00
CA ASP A 170 -13.95 13.47 12.51
C ASP A 170 -12.86 14.52 12.64
N VAL A 171 -12.45 15.10 11.50
CA VAL A 171 -11.27 15.98 11.45
C VAL A 171 -11.55 17.31 12.14
N ALA A 172 -12.74 17.89 11.96
CA ALA A 172 -13.07 19.18 12.52
C ALA A 172 -13.34 19.10 14.03
N ALA A 173 -14.02 18.03 14.47
CA ALA A 173 -14.31 17.82 15.88
C ALA A 173 -13.11 17.29 16.68
N GLY A 174 -12.10 16.70 16.01
CA GLY A 174 -10.96 16.08 16.67
C GLY A 174 -11.32 14.78 17.40
N THR A 175 -12.49 14.20 17.12
CA THR A 175 -13.02 13.02 17.82
C THR A 175 -12.82 11.75 17.00
N VAL A 176 -12.56 10.64 17.68
CA VAL A 176 -12.41 9.32 17.05
C VAL A 176 -13.37 8.33 17.67
N ARG A 177 -13.97 7.47 16.85
CA ARG A 177 -14.75 6.31 17.29
C ARG A 177 -14.27 5.02 16.65
N ARG A 178 -14.22 3.94 17.42
CA ARG A 178 -14.01 2.59 16.89
C ARG A 178 -15.31 2.08 16.26
N VAL A 179 -15.24 1.53 15.05
CA VAL A 179 -16.43 1.10 14.28
C VAL A 179 -16.50 -0.41 14.06
N THR A 180 -15.49 -1.16 14.53
CA THR A 180 -15.48 -2.63 14.48
C THR A 180 -14.99 -3.24 15.78
N SER A 181 -15.48 -4.43 16.12
CA SER A 181 -15.08 -5.19 17.30
C SER A 181 -15.22 -6.69 17.06
N GLY A 182 -14.45 -7.49 17.80
CA GLY A 182 -14.41 -8.95 17.71
C GLY A 182 -12.99 -9.47 17.56
N ASP A 183 -12.84 -10.78 17.41
CA ASP A 183 -11.55 -11.45 17.32
C ASP A 183 -11.10 -11.61 15.86
N PHE A 184 -10.68 -10.50 15.24
CA PHE A 184 -10.16 -10.48 13.88
C PHE A 184 -9.33 -9.22 13.63
N ASP A 185 -8.46 -9.28 12.62
CA ASP A 185 -7.72 -8.13 12.12
C ASP A 185 -8.42 -7.57 10.88
N ALA A 186 -8.76 -6.27 10.91
CA ALA A 186 -9.31 -5.54 9.77
C ALA A 186 -8.18 -5.07 8.82
N GLY A 187 -8.37 -5.30 7.52
CA GLY A 187 -7.52 -4.75 6.47
C GLY A 187 -7.81 -3.28 6.15
N PRO A 188 -7.06 -2.69 5.21
CA PRO A 188 -7.26 -1.31 4.76
C PRO A 188 -8.71 -1.03 4.33
N PRO A 189 -9.32 0.07 4.80
CA PRO A 189 -10.70 0.42 4.45
C PRO A 189 -10.78 1.25 3.18
N THR A 190 -11.92 1.16 2.50
CA THR A 190 -12.35 2.09 1.45
C THR A 190 -13.78 2.54 1.72
N TRP A 191 -14.08 3.82 1.45
CA TRP A 191 -15.42 4.38 1.63
C TRP A 191 -16.28 4.11 0.41
N SER A 192 -17.57 3.83 0.61
CA SER A 192 -18.56 3.99 -0.45
C SER A 192 -18.59 5.45 -0.92
N PRO A 193 -18.92 5.74 -2.19
CA PRO A 193 -18.96 7.11 -2.70
C PRO A 193 -19.97 8.01 -1.99
N ASP A 194 -21.00 7.43 -1.38
CA ASP A 194 -22.00 8.13 -0.58
C ASP A 194 -21.59 8.32 0.90
N GLY A 195 -20.42 7.80 1.30
CA GLY A 195 -19.86 7.94 2.64
C GLY A 195 -20.57 7.14 3.74
N LYS A 196 -21.49 6.22 3.40
CA LYS A 196 -22.28 5.48 4.41
C LYS A 196 -21.67 4.16 4.84
N THR A 197 -20.85 3.55 3.99
CA THR A 197 -20.28 2.23 4.28
C THR A 197 -18.76 2.22 4.10
N LEU A 198 -18.12 1.26 4.76
CA LEU A 198 -16.71 0.92 4.57
C LEU A 198 -16.60 -0.49 4.03
N ALA A 199 -15.87 -0.69 2.93
CA ALA A 199 -15.43 -2.01 2.50
C ALA A 199 -14.00 -2.30 2.99
N PHE A 200 -13.73 -3.53 3.42
CA PHE A 200 -12.43 -3.96 3.93
C PHE A 200 -12.29 -5.48 3.82
N ALA A 201 -11.05 -5.96 3.74
CA ALA A 201 -10.77 -7.40 3.84
C ALA A 201 -10.60 -7.81 5.30
N ALA A 202 -11.16 -8.94 5.71
CA ALA A 202 -10.94 -9.49 7.04
C ALA A 202 -11.19 -11.01 7.10
N ARG A 203 -10.51 -11.67 8.04
CA ARG A 203 -10.72 -13.09 8.37
C ARG A 203 -11.70 -13.19 9.55
N ILE A 204 -12.99 -13.28 9.26
CA ILE A 204 -14.05 -13.37 10.28
C ILE A 204 -14.80 -14.69 10.09
N GLY A 205 -14.88 -15.50 11.14
CA GLY A 205 -15.60 -16.78 11.10
C GLY A 205 -14.93 -17.88 10.28
N LEU A 206 -13.67 -17.67 9.87
CA LEU A 206 -12.85 -18.66 9.15
C LEU A 206 -11.99 -19.48 10.13
N PRO A 207 -11.58 -20.71 9.76
CA PRO A 207 -10.70 -21.53 10.59
C PRO A 207 -9.44 -20.78 11.02
N GLU A 208 -8.94 -21.10 12.20
CA GLU A 208 -7.79 -20.43 12.82
C GLU A 208 -6.48 -20.64 12.01
N ASP A 209 -6.35 -21.80 11.39
CA ASP A 209 -5.23 -22.22 10.54
C ASP A 209 -5.34 -21.75 9.08
N ALA A 210 -6.49 -21.20 8.67
CA ALA A 210 -6.73 -20.67 7.32
C ALA A 210 -6.09 -19.28 7.12
N THR A 211 -4.77 -19.20 7.31
CA THR A 211 -4.00 -17.94 7.33
C THR A 211 -3.96 -17.20 6.00
N ALA A 212 -4.18 -17.89 4.88
CA ALA A 212 -4.25 -17.29 3.55
C ALA A 212 -5.67 -16.83 3.15
N LEU A 213 -6.70 -17.17 3.92
CA LEU A 213 -8.09 -16.83 3.59
C LEU A 213 -8.52 -15.51 4.22
N SER A 214 -9.26 -14.73 3.44
CA SER A 214 -9.93 -13.52 3.90
C SER A 214 -11.15 -13.26 3.04
N ASP A 215 -12.12 -12.53 3.59
CA ASP A 215 -13.32 -12.15 2.86
C ASP A 215 -13.43 -10.64 2.71
N LEU A 216 -14.11 -10.22 1.65
CA LEU A 216 -14.55 -8.84 1.47
C LEU A 216 -15.77 -8.60 2.35
N TRP A 217 -15.68 -7.62 3.24
CA TRP A 217 -16.77 -7.19 4.11
C TRP A 217 -17.18 -5.77 3.81
N VAL A 218 -18.46 -5.48 3.91
CA VAL A 218 -19.03 -4.12 3.94
C VAL A 218 -19.61 -3.87 5.32
N LEU A 219 -19.23 -2.74 5.93
CA LEU A 219 -19.73 -2.24 7.20
C LEU A 219 -20.61 -1.02 6.96
N ASP A 220 -21.86 -1.07 7.39
CA ASP A 220 -22.74 0.10 7.45
C ASP A 220 -22.41 0.92 8.71
N LEU A 221 -22.07 2.20 8.53
CA LEU A 221 -21.57 3.05 9.62
C LEU A 221 -22.67 3.53 10.58
N ALA A 222 -23.93 3.52 10.15
CA ALA A 222 -25.06 3.98 10.95
C ALA A 222 -25.56 2.89 11.92
N SER A 223 -25.71 1.67 11.41
CA SER A 223 -26.19 0.50 12.16
C SER A 223 -25.07 -0.32 12.79
N GLY A 224 -23.85 -0.25 12.26
CA GLY A 224 -22.75 -1.14 12.64
C GLY A 224 -22.87 -2.56 12.05
N ALA A 225 -23.86 -2.80 11.17
CA ALA A 225 -24.05 -4.09 10.53
C ALA A 225 -22.90 -4.39 9.55
N ARG A 226 -22.43 -5.65 9.56
CA ARG A 226 -21.38 -6.14 8.66
C ARG A 226 -21.94 -7.24 7.77
N THR A 227 -21.70 -7.13 6.48
CA THR A 227 -22.13 -8.09 5.45
C THR A 227 -20.90 -8.59 4.70
N ALA A 228 -20.73 -9.91 4.60
CA ALA A 228 -19.71 -10.52 3.76
C ALA A 228 -20.19 -10.54 2.30
N LEU A 229 -19.35 -10.10 1.37
CA LEU A 229 -19.61 -10.17 -0.06
C LEU A 229 -18.90 -11.37 -0.74
N THR A 230 -17.89 -11.94 -0.08
CA THR A 230 -17.24 -13.19 -0.47
C THR A 230 -17.27 -14.20 0.68
N HIS A 231 -16.99 -15.47 0.39
CA HIS A 231 -17.11 -16.56 1.36
C HIS A 231 -15.97 -17.60 1.27
N GLY A 232 -14.80 -17.27 1.82
CA GLY A 232 -13.69 -18.20 2.03
C GLY A 232 -13.12 -18.80 0.73
N THR A 233 -13.29 -18.13 -0.41
CA THR A 233 -12.86 -18.66 -1.70
C THR A 233 -11.38 -18.45 -1.97
N GLY A 234 -10.66 -17.68 -1.15
CA GLY A 234 -9.24 -17.37 -1.32
C GLY A 234 -8.87 -16.07 -0.61
N PRO A 235 -7.69 -15.49 -0.86
CA PRO A 235 -7.32 -14.19 -0.32
C PRO A 235 -8.09 -13.06 -1.00
N VAL A 236 -8.40 -12.03 -0.23
CA VAL A 236 -8.97 -10.75 -0.67
C VAL A 236 -8.13 -9.62 -0.09
N GLY A 237 -7.74 -8.67 -0.93
CA GLY A 237 -6.97 -7.50 -0.51
C GLY A 237 -7.32 -6.25 -1.31
N SER A 238 -6.96 -5.09 -0.75
CA SER A 238 -7.03 -3.78 -1.40
C SER A 238 -8.37 -3.45 -2.09
N PRO A 239 -9.52 -3.54 -1.39
CA PRO A 239 -10.80 -3.19 -2.00
C PRO A 239 -10.90 -1.68 -2.27
N VAL A 240 -11.57 -1.32 -3.37
CA VAL A 240 -11.88 0.06 -3.78
C VAL A 240 -13.21 0.13 -4.50
N TYR A 241 -14.11 1.00 -4.01
CA TYR A 241 -15.37 1.31 -4.71
C TYR A 241 -15.11 2.03 -6.03
N SER A 242 -15.91 1.70 -7.03
CA SER A 242 -16.16 2.56 -8.20
C SER A 242 -16.79 3.88 -7.76
N HIS A 243 -16.56 4.97 -8.51
CA HIS A 243 -17.11 6.28 -8.16
C HIS A 243 -18.64 6.32 -8.24
N ASP A 244 -19.24 5.54 -9.14
CA ASP A 244 -20.70 5.33 -9.23
C ASP A 244 -21.29 4.44 -8.12
N GLY A 245 -20.43 3.80 -7.31
CA GLY A 245 -20.79 3.00 -6.15
C GLY A 245 -21.42 1.65 -6.48
N ARG A 246 -21.42 1.22 -7.75
CA ARG A 246 -22.08 -0.02 -8.18
C ARG A 246 -21.20 -1.26 -8.05
N GLU A 247 -19.89 -1.10 -8.12
CA GLU A 247 -18.93 -2.19 -8.02
C GLU A 247 -17.81 -1.87 -7.04
N ILE A 248 -17.23 -2.93 -6.47
CA ILE A 248 -15.99 -2.91 -5.70
C ILE A 248 -14.96 -3.74 -6.45
N ALA A 249 -13.82 -3.14 -6.77
CA ALA A 249 -12.65 -3.83 -7.30
C ALA A 249 -11.73 -4.24 -6.16
N PHE A 250 -11.06 -5.38 -6.29
CA PHE A 250 -10.13 -5.90 -5.28
C PHE A 250 -9.11 -6.85 -5.93
N ILE A 251 -8.04 -7.16 -5.20
CA ILE A 251 -6.98 -8.08 -5.63
C ILE A 251 -7.14 -9.39 -4.85
N GLY A 252 -7.09 -10.53 -5.52
CA GLY A 252 -7.25 -11.84 -4.89
C GLY A 252 -7.40 -12.97 -5.90
N HIS A 253 -7.83 -14.15 -5.45
CA HIS A 253 -8.20 -15.27 -6.32
C HIS A 253 -9.18 -16.22 -5.63
N HIS A 254 -9.75 -17.15 -6.38
CA HIS A 254 -10.77 -18.10 -5.90
C HIS A 254 -10.22 -19.50 -5.58
N HIS A 255 -8.95 -19.55 -5.16
CA HIS A 255 -8.28 -20.79 -4.74
C HIS A 255 -8.19 -20.87 -3.22
N GLY A 256 -9.23 -21.43 -2.58
CA GLY A 256 -9.30 -21.58 -1.13
C GLY A 256 -8.33 -22.65 -0.57
N ASP A 257 -7.75 -23.48 -1.44
CA ASP A 257 -6.69 -24.43 -1.13
C ASP A 257 -5.28 -23.82 -1.23
N ASP A 258 -5.17 -22.52 -1.50
CA ASP A 258 -3.88 -21.84 -1.49
C ASP A 258 -3.33 -21.71 -0.06
N ALA A 259 -2.10 -22.19 0.12
CA ALA A 259 -1.34 -22.06 1.36
C ALA A 259 -0.46 -20.80 1.38
N GLY A 260 -0.62 -19.92 0.38
CA GLY A 260 0.11 -18.67 0.23
C GLY A 260 1.08 -18.74 -0.94
N GLY A 261 0.68 -18.17 -2.08
CA GLY A 261 1.57 -17.93 -3.21
C GLY A 261 1.63 -19.07 -4.23
N ARG A 262 0.68 -20.01 -4.19
CA ARG A 262 0.56 -21.06 -5.23
C ARG A 262 -0.09 -20.52 -6.51
N PHE A 263 -0.95 -19.52 -6.39
CA PHE A 263 -1.72 -18.98 -7.51
C PHE A 263 -1.40 -17.51 -7.74
N ASP A 264 -1.51 -17.10 -9.00
CA ASP A 264 -1.42 -15.70 -9.37
C ASP A 264 -2.59 -14.93 -8.76
N SER A 265 -2.31 -13.73 -8.26
CA SER A 265 -3.36 -12.80 -7.87
C SER A 265 -4.02 -12.19 -9.10
N GLU A 266 -5.33 -11.98 -9.04
CA GLU A 266 -6.14 -11.42 -10.10
C GLU A 266 -6.80 -10.11 -9.67
N LEU A 267 -7.14 -9.28 -10.66
CA LEU A 267 -8.03 -8.14 -10.49
C LEU A 267 -9.48 -8.62 -10.62
N LEU A 268 -10.18 -8.59 -9.49
CA LEU A 268 -11.56 -9.05 -9.37
C LEU A 268 -12.49 -7.85 -9.14
N VAL A 269 -13.73 -7.96 -9.62
CA VAL A 269 -14.82 -7.02 -9.33
C VAL A 269 -16.06 -7.77 -8.85
N ILE A 270 -16.83 -7.11 -7.99
CA ILE A 270 -18.12 -7.58 -7.48
C ILE A 270 -19.09 -6.41 -7.40
N ALA A 271 -20.38 -6.67 -7.59
CA ALA A 271 -21.42 -5.66 -7.34
C ALA A 271 -21.40 -5.25 -5.85
N ALA A 272 -21.63 -3.96 -5.56
CA ALA A 272 -21.60 -3.43 -4.19
C ALA A 272 -22.69 -4.04 -3.30
N GLU A 273 -23.82 -4.43 -3.88
CA GLU A 273 -24.89 -5.19 -3.22
C GLU A 273 -24.58 -6.70 -3.03
N GLY A 274 -23.46 -7.17 -3.56
CA GLY A 274 -23.07 -8.59 -3.58
C GLY A 274 -23.50 -9.32 -4.85
N GLY A 275 -23.04 -10.55 -5.00
CA GLY A 275 -23.27 -11.37 -6.20
C GLY A 275 -22.02 -12.15 -6.61
N PRO A 276 -21.98 -12.71 -7.83
CA PRO A 276 -20.80 -13.39 -8.32
C PRO A 276 -19.67 -12.39 -8.59
N THR A 277 -18.45 -12.80 -8.28
CA THR A 277 -17.23 -12.09 -8.64
C THR A 277 -16.90 -12.32 -10.12
N ARG A 278 -16.26 -11.33 -10.75
CA ARG A 278 -15.77 -11.39 -12.13
C ARG A 278 -14.31 -10.98 -12.16
N SER A 279 -13.47 -11.78 -12.83
CA SER A 279 -12.06 -11.44 -13.04
C SER A 279 -11.87 -10.65 -14.32
N LEU A 280 -11.23 -9.49 -14.21
CA LEU A 280 -10.84 -8.65 -15.35
C LEU A 280 -9.46 -9.04 -15.91
N SER A 281 -8.68 -9.77 -15.13
CA SER A 281 -7.34 -10.26 -15.52
C SER A 281 -7.31 -11.77 -15.76
N ALA A 282 -8.48 -12.42 -15.89
CA ALA A 282 -8.55 -13.84 -16.21
C ALA A 282 -7.78 -14.14 -17.50
N GLY A 283 -6.94 -15.18 -17.46
CA GLY A 283 -6.13 -15.60 -18.61
C GLY A 283 -4.95 -14.68 -18.93
N LEU A 284 -4.69 -13.64 -18.13
CA LEU A 284 -3.47 -12.83 -18.26
C LEU A 284 -2.20 -13.67 -18.12
N GLY A 285 -2.27 -14.73 -17.31
CA GLY A 285 -1.15 -15.62 -17.01
C GLY A 285 0.00 -14.89 -16.29
N ARG A 286 -0.33 -13.84 -15.53
CA ARG A 286 0.59 -13.01 -14.75
C ARG A 286 -0.10 -12.56 -13.47
N THR A 287 0.69 -12.40 -12.42
CA THR A 287 0.20 -11.95 -11.11
C THR A 287 -0.08 -10.43 -11.11
N VAL A 288 -1.29 -10.07 -10.67
CA VAL A 288 -1.68 -8.69 -10.38
C VAL A 288 -1.08 -8.29 -9.02
N GLY A 289 -0.47 -7.12 -8.98
CA GLY A 289 0.27 -6.59 -7.84
C GLY A 289 1.77 -6.51 -8.11
N ASP A 290 2.52 -6.07 -7.10
CA ASP A 290 3.97 -6.06 -7.11
C ASP A 290 4.53 -7.30 -6.39
N ALA A 291 5.06 -8.24 -7.16
CA ALA A 291 5.72 -9.44 -6.67
C ALA A 291 7.25 -9.40 -6.87
N LEU A 292 7.79 -8.26 -7.30
CA LEU A 292 9.21 -8.13 -7.57
C LEU A 292 9.99 -7.85 -6.29
N ALA A 293 11.11 -8.54 -6.12
CA ALA A 293 11.99 -8.39 -4.97
C ALA A 293 12.94 -7.19 -5.16
N GLY A 294 13.14 -6.42 -4.10
CA GLY A 294 14.11 -5.33 -4.07
C GLY A 294 14.39 -4.87 -2.64
N ASP A 295 15.65 -4.54 -2.36
CA ASP A 295 16.14 -4.19 -1.02
C ASP A 295 16.13 -2.68 -0.73
N LEU A 296 15.84 -1.87 -1.74
CA LEU A 296 15.84 -0.40 -1.68
C LEU A 296 14.42 0.18 -1.87
N ARG A 297 13.38 -0.61 -1.58
CA ARG A 297 12.00 -0.13 -1.57
C ARG A 297 11.53 0.16 -0.16
N SER A 298 10.61 1.11 -0.04
CA SER A 298 9.82 1.33 1.17
C SER A 298 8.34 1.37 0.80
N GLY A 299 7.45 0.83 1.63
CA GLY A 299 6.00 0.83 1.36
C GLY A 299 5.45 -0.49 0.79
N ALA A 300 4.13 -0.52 0.59
CA ALA A 300 3.37 -1.67 0.11
C ALA A 300 2.85 -1.43 -1.32
N SER A 301 2.39 -2.49 -1.98
CA SER A 301 1.73 -2.42 -3.29
C SER A 301 0.55 -1.45 -3.27
N ALA A 302 0.39 -0.69 -4.36
CA ALA A 302 -0.72 0.24 -4.50
C ALA A 302 -2.04 -0.50 -4.65
N SER A 303 -3.12 0.07 -4.10
CA SER A 303 -4.47 -0.41 -4.34
C SER A 303 -4.90 -0.14 -5.79
N PRO A 304 -5.89 -0.87 -6.33
CA PRO A 304 -6.47 -0.52 -7.62
C PRO A 304 -7.00 0.92 -7.62
N ALA A 305 -6.98 1.58 -8.78
CA ALA A 305 -7.54 2.92 -8.94
C ALA A 305 -8.51 2.95 -10.13
N TRP A 306 -9.72 3.43 -9.90
CA TRP A 306 -10.70 3.66 -10.96
C TRP A 306 -10.35 4.94 -11.73
N SER A 307 -10.55 4.93 -13.05
CA SER A 307 -10.58 6.18 -13.82
C SER A 307 -11.74 7.06 -13.36
N ALA A 308 -11.63 8.38 -13.55
CA ALA A 308 -12.66 9.33 -13.13
C ALA A 308 -14.05 9.09 -13.75
N ASP A 309 -14.11 8.37 -14.88
CA ASP A 309 -15.34 7.99 -15.58
C ASP A 309 -15.77 6.53 -15.33
N ASP A 310 -15.12 5.82 -14.40
CA ASP A 310 -15.33 4.40 -14.09
C ASP A 310 -15.26 3.48 -15.31
N ARG A 311 -14.45 3.79 -16.33
CA ARG A 311 -14.29 2.93 -17.51
C ARG A 311 -13.09 1.99 -17.42
N GLU A 312 -12.04 2.40 -16.70
CA GLU A 312 -10.82 1.62 -16.56
C GLU A 312 -10.43 1.48 -15.09
N ILE A 313 -9.73 0.39 -14.77
CA ILE A 313 -9.12 0.14 -13.46
C ILE A 313 -7.62 -0.04 -13.64
N PHE A 314 -6.84 0.77 -12.92
CA PHE A 314 -5.39 0.79 -12.96
C PHE A 314 -4.86 -0.09 -11.83
N VAL A 315 -3.98 -1.03 -12.16
CA VAL A 315 -3.30 -1.91 -11.19
C VAL A 315 -1.87 -2.18 -11.60
N GLN A 316 -1.02 -2.51 -10.63
CA GLN A 316 0.29 -3.07 -10.89
C GLN A 316 0.15 -4.51 -11.44
N VAL A 317 1.01 -4.90 -12.36
CA VAL A 317 1.14 -6.28 -12.87
C VAL A 317 2.61 -6.62 -12.97
N CYS A 318 3.00 -7.72 -12.33
CA CYS A 318 4.36 -8.25 -12.38
C CYS A 318 4.50 -9.21 -13.57
N ASP A 319 5.48 -8.97 -14.42
CA ASP A 319 5.69 -9.68 -15.68
C ASP A 319 7.19 -9.69 -16.02
N ASP A 320 7.76 -10.89 -16.24
CA ASP A 320 9.14 -11.10 -16.70
C ASP A 320 10.19 -10.19 -16.00
N GLY A 321 10.22 -10.23 -14.67
CA GLY A 321 11.15 -9.46 -13.83
C GLY A 321 11.00 -7.94 -13.95
N SER A 322 9.79 -7.47 -14.23
CA SER A 322 9.41 -6.06 -14.18
C SER A 322 8.02 -5.93 -13.58
N THR A 323 7.70 -4.75 -13.03
CA THR A 323 6.33 -4.44 -12.58
C THR A 323 5.86 -3.22 -13.37
N SER A 324 4.72 -3.38 -14.04
CA SER A 324 4.08 -2.35 -14.86
C SER A 324 2.80 -1.84 -14.22
N VAL A 325 2.33 -0.65 -14.59
CA VAL A 325 0.93 -0.25 -14.37
C VAL A 325 0.14 -0.55 -15.64
N ARG A 326 -0.95 -1.30 -15.50
CA ARG A 326 -1.88 -1.63 -16.57
C ARG A 326 -3.27 -1.08 -16.26
N ALA A 327 -3.98 -0.63 -17.29
CA ALA A 327 -5.38 -0.27 -17.23
C ALA A 327 -6.22 -1.43 -17.79
N PHE A 328 -7.25 -1.85 -17.06
CA PHE A 328 -8.21 -2.88 -17.47
C PHE A 328 -9.57 -2.23 -17.72
N ALA A 329 -10.19 -2.53 -18.86
CA ALA A 329 -11.54 -2.06 -19.13
C ALA A 329 -12.54 -2.69 -18.14
N ARG A 330 -13.41 -1.86 -17.54
CA ARG A 330 -14.42 -2.30 -16.56
C ARG A 330 -15.33 -3.40 -17.11
N ASP A 331 -15.67 -3.35 -18.39
CA ASP A 331 -16.50 -4.34 -19.07
C ASP A 331 -15.75 -5.64 -19.42
N GLY A 332 -14.43 -5.69 -19.19
CA GLY A 332 -13.58 -6.84 -19.52
C GLY A 332 -13.16 -6.89 -20.99
N SER A 333 -13.34 -5.83 -21.79
CA SER A 333 -13.01 -5.83 -23.22
C SER A 333 -11.51 -5.94 -23.50
N GLY A 334 -10.65 -5.67 -22.51
CA GLY A 334 -9.21 -5.81 -22.64
C GLY A 334 -8.40 -5.00 -21.63
N THR A 335 -7.09 -4.96 -21.84
CA THR A 335 -6.14 -4.22 -21.02
C THR A 335 -5.05 -3.58 -21.89
N ARG A 336 -4.43 -2.52 -21.38
CA ARG A 336 -3.27 -1.86 -21.98
C ARG A 336 -2.22 -1.54 -20.92
N VAL A 337 -0.96 -1.53 -21.35
CA VAL A 337 0.15 -1.06 -20.50
C VAL A 337 0.15 0.46 -20.50
N VAL A 338 0.11 1.06 -19.30
CA VAL A 338 0.15 2.52 -19.10
C VAL A 338 1.58 2.95 -18.76
N ALA A 339 2.22 2.22 -17.84
CA ALA A 339 3.60 2.42 -17.44
C ALA A 339 4.34 1.08 -17.51
N GLY A 340 5.17 0.90 -18.53
CA GLY A 340 5.93 -0.34 -18.75
C GLY A 340 7.44 -0.12 -18.71
N GLY A 341 8.19 -1.02 -19.35
CA GLY A 341 9.65 -0.99 -19.44
C GLY A 341 10.33 -1.97 -18.49
N GLU A 342 11.65 -2.13 -18.65
CA GLU A 342 12.50 -2.95 -17.77
C GLU A 342 12.78 -2.21 -16.45
N ARG A 343 11.75 -2.18 -15.60
CA ARG A 343 11.77 -1.45 -14.33
C ARG A 343 10.83 -2.08 -13.32
N HIS A 344 11.02 -1.67 -12.08
CA HIS A 344 10.14 -2.00 -10.98
C HIS A 344 9.28 -0.79 -10.64
N VAL A 345 7.99 -0.81 -11.01
CA VAL A 345 7.02 0.14 -10.45
C VAL A 345 6.51 -0.45 -9.14
N PHE A 346 6.85 0.17 -8.01
CA PHE A 346 6.48 -0.31 -6.66
C PHE A 346 5.43 0.55 -5.96
N GLY A 347 4.99 1.66 -6.58
CA GLY A 347 3.83 2.42 -6.12
C GLY A 347 3.30 3.34 -7.22
N PHE A 348 2.01 3.67 -7.16
CA PHE A 348 1.40 4.67 -8.04
C PHE A 348 0.21 5.37 -7.38
N ALA A 349 -0.15 6.53 -7.91
CA ALA A 349 -1.41 7.22 -7.62
C ALA A 349 -1.96 7.88 -8.90
N LEU A 350 -3.28 7.93 -9.03
CA LEU A 350 -3.99 8.46 -10.19
C LEU A 350 -4.77 9.73 -9.80
N ALA A 351 -4.58 10.82 -10.54
CA ALA A 351 -5.34 12.06 -10.38
C ALA A 351 -6.65 12.01 -11.20
N GLY A 352 -7.58 12.91 -10.88
CA GLY A 352 -8.88 12.98 -11.56
C GLY A 352 -8.80 13.37 -13.05
N ASP A 353 -7.71 14.03 -13.46
CA ASP A 353 -7.45 14.38 -14.86
C ASP A 353 -6.80 13.22 -15.66
N GLY A 354 -6.48 12.10 -15.01
CA GLY A 354 -5.80 10.93 -15.58
C GLY A 354 -4.28 10.95 -15.45
N THR A 355 -3.69 11.97 -14.81
CA THR A 355 -2.25 12.03 -14.53
C THR A 355 -1.86 10.95 -13.52
N LEU A 356 -0.79 10.22 -13.80
CA LEU A 356 -0.29 9.14 -12.94
C LEU A 356 1.02 9.56 -12.29
N ALA A 357 1.10 9.50 -10.96
CA ALA A 357 2.37 9.55 -10.23
C ALA A 357 2.88 8.14 -9.98
N LEU A 358 4.17 7.92 -10.16
CA LEU A 358 4.83 6.62 -9.98
C LEU A 358 5.97 6.73 -9.00
N ALA A 359 6.18 5.68 -8.21
CA ALA A 359 7.45 5.39 -7.57
C ALA A 359 8.05 4.15 -8.23
N PHE A 360 9.26 4.28 -8.76
CA PHE A 360 9.88 3.24 -9.56
C PHE A 360 11.39 3.14 -9.31
N SER A 361 11.95 1.99 -9.63
CA SER A 361 13.39 1.75 -9.70
C SER A 361 13.77 1.05 -10.99
N THR A 362 15.03 1.14 -11.37
CA THR A 362 15.61 0.35 -12.47
C THR A 362 16.83 -0.40 -11.92
N PRO A 363 17.42 -1.32 -12.69
CA PRO A 363 18.64 -2.01 -12.24
C PRO A 363 19.81 -1.09 -11.85
N THR A 364 19.81 0.18 -12.29
CA THR A 364 20.86 1.17 -11.97
C THR A 364 20.34 2.43 -11.29
N VAL A 365 19.04 2.52 -11.01
CA VAL A 365 18.41 3.67 -10.34
C VAL A 365 17.61 3.15 -9.14
N PRO A 366 18.03 3.43 -7.89
CA PRO A 366 17.45 2.80 -6.71
C PRO A 366 15.96 3.07 -6.49
N ASN A 367 15.52 4.31 -6.68
CA ASN A 367 14.14 4.74 -6.49
C ASN A 367 14.00 6.20 -6.95
N GLU A 368 12.95 6.51 -7.70
CA GLU A 368 12.58 7.87 -8.10
C GLU A 368 11.06 8.02 -8.20
N ILE A 369 10.59 9.27 -8.19
CA ILE A 369 9.22 9.67 -8.50
C ILE A 369 9.13 10.15 -9.95
N ALA A 370 8.13 9.67 -10.69
CA ALA A 370 7.81 10.14 -12.05
C ALA A 370 6.34 10.55 -12.19
N LEU A 371 6.06 11.38 -13.19
CA LEU A 371 4.71 11.66 -13.68
C LEU A 371 4.53 11.11 -15.09
N ILE A 372 3.33 10.57 -15.35
CA ILE A 372 2.85 10.22 -16.69
C ILE A 372 1.59 11.01 -16.97
N GLU A 373 1.57 11.73 -18.10
CA GLU A 373 0.41 12.49 -18.56
C GLU A 373 -0.69 11.56 -19.11
N PRO A 374 -1.98 11.96 -19.08
CA PRO A 374 -3.11 11.13 -19.52
C PRO A 374 -2.97 10.58 -20.95
N TYR A 375 -2.33 11.34 -21.83
CA TYR A 375 -2.13 11.01 -23.25
C TYR A 375 -0.70 10.54 -23.57
N GLY A 376 0.04 10.14 -22.54
CA GLY A 376 1.44 9.72 -22.65
C GLY A 376 2.42 10.88 -22.52
N GLY A 377 3.69 10.52 -22.33
CA GLY A 377 4.72 11.45 -21.87
C GLY A 377 5.02 11.15 -20.42
N GLU A 378 6.22 10.64 -20.18
CA GLU A 378 6.71 10.30 -18.85
C GLU A 378 7.89 11.22 -18.51
N ARG A 379 7.90 11.73 -17.28
CA ARG A 379 9.02 12.52 -16.77
C ARG A 379 9.32 12.16 -15.32
N THR A 380 10.55 11.76 -15.07
CA THR A 380 11.11 11.67 -13.71
C THR A 380 11.18 13.07 -13.11
N LEU A 381 10.66 13.23 -11.90
CA LEU A 381 10.65 14.50 -11.17
C LEU A 381 11.82 14.63 -10.19
N THR A 382 12.30 13.50 -9.66
CA THR A 382 13.34 13.49 -8.62
C THR A 382 14.68 12.97 -9.16
N ASP A 383 15.74 13.34 -8.45
CA ASP A 383 17.06 12.68 -8.47
C ASP A 383 17.46 12.48 -7.00
N CYS A 384 16.99 11.38 -6.42
CA CYS A 384 17.07 11.15 -4.97
C CYS A 384 18.48 10.76 -4.52
N ASN A 385 19.28 10.20 -5.43
CA ASN A 385 20.58 9.60 -5.13
C ASN A 385 21.68 10.10 -6.09
N PRO A 386 21.90 11.43 -6.23
CA PRO A 386 22.81 11.99 -7.22
C PRO A 386 24.28 11.56 -7.01
N TRP A 387 24.63 11.21 -5.78
CA TRP A 387 25.96 10.71 -5.41
C TRP A 387 26.34 9.41 -6.15
N LEU A 388 25.38 8.65 -6.66
CA LEU A 388 25.64 7.46 -7.46
C LEU A 388 26.36 7.78 -8.78
N ALA A 389 26.29 9.02 -9.28
CA ALA A 389 27.06 9.44 -10.45
C ALA A 389 28.59 9.39 -10.21
N GLU A 390 29.02 9.38 -8.94
CA GLU A 390 30.42 9.22 -8.53
C GLU A 390 30.84 7.76 -8.36
N LYS A 391 29.90 6.83 -8.55
CA LYS A 391 30.08 5.39 -8.33
C LYS A 391 30.01 4.58 -9.61
N THR A 392 30.73 3.46 -9.63
CA THR A 392 30.62 2.48 -10.71
C THR A 392 29.43 1.57 -10.42
N VAL A 393 28.31 1.82 -11.10
CA VAL A 393 27.11 0.97 -11.08
C VAL A 393 27.07 0.15 -12.37
N VAL A 394 27.13 -1.18 -12.24
CA VAL A 394 27.14 -2.08 -13.40
C VAL A 394 25.72 -2.33 -13.88
N THR A 395 25.43 -1.99 -15.13
CA THR A 395 24.16 -2.35 -15.76
C THR A 395 24.11 -3.87 -16.00
N PRO A 396 23.13 -4.58 -15.41
CA PRO A 396 22.97 -6.01 -15.65
C PRO A 396 22.61 -6.31 -17.11
N LYS A 397 23.09 -7.42 -17.64
CA LYS A 397 22.70 -7.91 -18.98
C LYS A 397 21.60 -8.94 -18.84
N ARG A 398 20.45 -8.68 -19.45
CA ARG A 398 19.36 -9.66 -19.53
C ARG A 398 19.79 -10.87 -20.35
N TYR A 399 19.46 -12.05 -19.87
CA TYR A 399 19.80 -13.34 -20.46
C TYR A 399 18.61 -14.28 -20.31
N ARG A 400 18.26 -14.99 -21.39
CA ARG A 400 17.09 -15.88 -21.43
C ARG A 400 17.50 -17.32 -21.75
N PRO A 401 18.02 -18.08 -20.77
CA PRO A 401 18.39 -19.46 -20.99
C PRO A 401 17.15 -20.33 -21.19
N ARG A 402 17.30 -21.40 -21.96
CA ARG A 402 16.27 -22.42 -22.13
C ARG A 402 16.61 -23.62 -21.25
N ALA A 403 15.67 -24.03 -20.41
CA ALA A 403 15.77 -25.25 -19.60
C ALA A 403 15.55 -26.50 -20.47
N ASP A 404 15.90 -27.68 -19.92
CA ASP A 404 15.81 -28.96 -20.62
C ASP A 404 14.37 -29.32 -21.04
N ASP A 405 13.37 -28.83 -20.29
CA ASP A 405 11.95 -29.00 -20.59
C ASP A 405 11.41 -28.01 -21.64
N GLY A 406 12.28 -27.13 -22.16
CA GLY A 406 11.93 -26.11 -23.15
C GLY A 406 11.49 -24.77 -22.57
N THR A 407 11.31 -24.66 -21.25
CA THR A 407 10.96 -23.41 -20.56
C THR A 407 12.04 -22.35 -20.78
N VAL A 408 11.63 -21.14 -21.16
CA VAL A 408 12.55 -19.99 -21.24
C VAL A 408 12.55 -19.30 -19.89
N LEU A 409 13.69 -19.30 -19.23
CA LEU A 409 13.89 -18.58 -17.97
C LEU A 409 14.27 -17.13 -18.29
N ASP A 410 13.94 -16.22 -17.38
CA ASP A 410 14.35 -14.82 -17.48
C ASP A 410 15.36 -14.53 -16.37
N ALA A 411 16.55 -14.08 -16.75
CA ALA A 411 17.69 -13.93 -15.85
C ALA A 411 18.49 -12.67 -16.19
N TRP A 412 19.32 -12.23 -15.25
CA TRP A 412 20.23 -11.11 -15.42
C TRP A 412 21.64 -11.52 -14.99
N LEU A 413 22.63 -11.10 -15.77
CA LEU A 413 24.04 -11.29 -15.47
C LEU A 413 24.65 -9.94 -15.09
N VAL A 414 25.17 -9.85 -13.86
CA VAL A 414 25.92 -8.70 -13.38
C VAL A 414 27.40 -9.04 -13.42
N ALA A 415 28.17 -8.37 -14.26
CA ALA A 415 29.61 -8.52 -14.29
C ALA A 415 30.24 -7.77 -13.10
N PRO A 416 31.41 -8.21 -12.58
CA PRO A 416 32.21 -7.40 -11.69
C PRO A 416 32.54 -6.03 -12.32
N ALA A 417 32.62 -4.99 -11.48
CA ALA A 417 32.93 -3.62 -11.87
C ALA A 417 34.39 -3.44 -12.30
#